data_AF-A0A2G5TWS4-F1
#
_entry.id   AF-A0A2G5TWS4-F1
#
_cell.length_a   1.000
_cell.length_b   1.000
_cell.length_c   1.000
_cell.angle_alpha   90.00
_cell.angle_beta   90.00
_cell.angle_gamma   90.00
#
_symmetry.space_group_name_H-M   'P 1'
#
loop_
_entity.id
_entity.type
_entity.pdbx_description
1 polymer ?
#
loop_
_entity_poly.entity_id
_entity_poly.type
_entity_poly.pdbx_seq_one_letter_code
_entity_poly.pdbx_strand_id
1 'polypeptide(L)'
;MTEHVCEVFRSPICAIIIGEQSLIDWIIKYQPTIREVWIHDDVITSVETLDRIFKNLKVTDYFQLGSLAIDEKFQYTEPIPFPSLTISTSSWFPLPALLNGNNSIIHLFGSKWTANDINTILREWQR
;
A
#
# COMPACT_ATOMS: atom_id res chain seq x y z
N MET A 1 7.13 -11.63 21.16
CA MET A 1 8.57 -11.96 21.04
C MET A 1 9.15 -11.16 19.88
N THR A 2 9.08 -9.83 19.99
CA THR A 2 9.16 -8.93 18.84
C THR A 2 10.05 -7.71 19.13
N GLU A 3 10.45 -7.49 20.38
CA GLU A 3 11.29 -6.35 20.77
C GLU A 3 12.74 -6.46 20.24
N HIS A 4 13.17 -7.64 19.78
CA HIS A 4 14.59 -7.90 19.52
C HIS A 4 15.02 -7.99 18.05
N VAL A 5 14.12 -8.01 17.06
CA VAL A 5 14.56 -8.22 15.66
C VAL A 5 15.46 -7.06 15.19
N CYS A 6 15.11 -5.81 15.49
CA CYS A 6 15.96 -4.66 15.19
C CYS A 6 17.20 -4.56 16.08
N GLU A 7 17.21 -5.21 17.26
CA GLU A 7 18.40 -5.29 18.12
C GLU A 7 19.36 -6.41 17.65
N VAL A 8 18.83 -7.46 17.04
CA VAL A 8 19.58 -8.60 16.49
C VAL A 8 20.21 -8.24 15.14
N PHE A 9 19.44 -7.61 14.25
CA PHE A 9 19.96 -7.10 12.99
C PHE A 9 20.46 -5.67 13.20
N ARG A 10 21.78 -5.48 13.24
CA ARG A 10 22.45 -4.16 13.37
C ARG A 10 22.21 -3.21 12.16
N SER A 11 21.14 -3.41 11.41
CA SER A 11 20.79 -2.67 10.21
C SER A 11 19.26 -2.56 10.14
N PRO A 12 18.74 -1.41 9.65
CA PRO A 12 17.35 -1.31 9.25
C PRO A 12 17.00 -2.41 8.24
N ILE A 13 15.78 -2.93 8.35
CA ILE A 13 15.19 -3.87 7.41
C ILE A 13 14.96 -3.14 6.08
N CYS A 14 15.55 -3.65 5.00
CA CYS A 14 15.35 -3.09 3.67
C CYS A 14 13.98 -3.48 3.10
N ALA A 15 13.58 -4.72 3.30
CA ALA A 15 12.44 -5.36 2.66
C ALA A 15 11.69 -6.25 3.67
N ILE A 16 10.35 -6.20 3.70
CA ILE A 16 9.53 -7.08 4.54
C ILE A 16 8.32 -7.64 3.80
N ILE A 17 8.10 -8.94 3.96
CA ILE A 17 6.90 -9.64 3.48
C ILE A 17 6.03 -9.96 4.69
N ILE A 18 4.77 -9.52 4.67
CA ILE A 18 3.83 -9.57 5.77
C ILE A 18 2.71 -10.56 5.42
N GLY A 19 2.69 -11.69 6.12
CA GLY A 19 1.61 -12.69 6.04
C GLY A 19 0.61 -12.63 7.19
N GLU A 20 0.84 -11.77 8.19
CA GLU A 20 -0.01 -11.66 9.37
C GLU A 20 -0.22 -10.20 9.77
N GLN A 21 -1.46 -9.85 10.12
CA GLN A 21 -1.83 -8.48 10.47
C GLN A 21 -1.06 -7.94 11.68
N SER A 22 -0.69 -8.83 12.62
CA SER A 22 0.09 -8.49 13.83
C SER A 22 1.46 -7.86 13.51
N LEU A 23 2.05 -8.20 12.36
CA LEU A 23 3.36 -7.67 11.94
C LEU A 23 3.28 -6.24 11.39
N ILE A 24 2.09 -5.77 11.02
CA ILE A 24 1.86 -4.39 10.56
C ILE A 24 2.08 -3.42 11.71
N ASP A 25 1.49 -3.72 12.85
CA ASP A 25 1.64 -2.93 14.06
C ASP A 25 3.09 -2.91 14.53
N TRP A 26 3.77 -4.04 14.39
CA TRP A 26 5.18 -4.16 14.68
C TRP A 26 6.02 -3.27 13.77
N ILE A 27 5.89 -3.39 12.44
CA ILE A 27 6.74 -2.62 11.53
C ILE A 27 6.50 -1.11 11.66
N ILE A 28 5.24 -0.67 11.83
CA ILE A 28 4.91 0.74 12.06
C ILE A 28 5.56 1.25 13.35
N LYS A 29 5.55 0.44 14.43
CA LYS A 29 6.12 0.84 15.73
C LYS A 29 7.65 0.94 15.69
N TYR A 30 8.32 -0.06 15.11
CA TYR A 30 9.78 -0.20 15.23
C TYR A 30 10.56 0.32 14.04
N GLN A 31 9.96 0.36 12.85
CA GLN A 31 10.61 0.88 11.64
C GLN A 31 9.59 1.49 10.67
N PRO A 32 9.00 2.66 11.01
CA PRO A 32 7.96 3.30 10.21
C PRO A 32 8.42 3.74 8.82
N THR A 33 9.73 3.76 8.56
CA THR A 33 10.29 3.99 7.22
C THR A 33 11.00 2.72 6.74
N ILE A 34 10.55 2.19 5.61
CA ILE A 34 11.09 0.96 5.01
C ILE A 34 11.14 1.12 3.50
N ARG A 35 12.07 0.43 2.85
CA ARG A 35 12.26 0.59 1.42
C ARG A 35 11.21 -0.18 0.63
N GLU A 36 11.01 -1.45 0.97
CA GLU A 36 10.13 -2.36 0.22
C GLU A 36 9.20 -3.16 1.15
N VAL A 37 7.92 -3.23 0.79
CA VAL A 37 6.88 -3.92 1.58
C VAL A 37 5.97 -4.73 0.68
N TRP A 38 5.70 -5.97 1.08
CA TRP A 38 4.68 -6.83 0.47
C TRP A 38 3.72 -7.28 1.56
N ILE A 39 2.43 -7.06 1.35
CA ILE A 39 1.37 -7.58 2.21
C ILE A 39 0.62 -8.63 1.43
N HIS A 40 0.54 -9.85 1.98
CA HIS A 40 -0.18 -10.95 1.36
C HIS A 40 -1.69 -10.72 1.30
N ASP A 41 -2.33 -11.53 0.47
CA ASP A 41 -3.78 -11.61 0.32
C ASP A 41 -4.46 -11.83 1.69
N ASP A 42 -5.58 -11.13 1.89
CA ASP A 42 -6.50 -11.26 3.02
C ASP A 42 -5.91 -10.93 4.40
N VAL A 43 -4.68 -10.42 4.46
CA VAL A 43 -4.04 -9.94 5.70
C VAL A 43 -4.76 -8.71 6.24
N ILE A 44 -5.29 -7.86 5.36
CA ILE A 44 -6.01 -6.64 5.73
C ILE A 44 -7.50 -6.93 5.76
N THR A 45 -8.04 -6.99 6.98
CA THR A 45 -9.44 -7.35 7.25
C THR A 45 -10.33 -6.17 7.63
N SER A 46 -9.77 -4.96 7.78
CA SER A 46 -10.51 -3.76 8.16
C SER A 46 -9.96 -2.50 7.52
N VAL A 47 -10.86 -1.53 7.29
CA VAL A 47 -10.52 -0.20 6.78
C VAL A 47 -9.57 0.53 7.73
N GLU A 48 -9.76 0.38 9.03
CA GLU A 48 -8.88 0.97 10.05
C GLU A 48 -7.42 0.52 9.90
N THR A 49 -7.20 -0.77 9.61
CA THR A 49 -5.84 -1.30 9.41
C THR A 49 -5.23 -0.75 8.12
N LEU A 50 -6.01 -0.69 7.04
CA LEU A 50 -5.57 -0.12 5.77
C LEU A 50 -5.16 1.36 5.93
N ASP A 51 -6.03 2.14 6.58
CA ASP A 51 -5.78 3.55 6.91
C ASP A 51 -4.52 3.73 7.74
N ARG A 52 -4.34 2.87 8.76
CA ARG A 52 -3.18 2.92 9.64
C ARG A 52 -1.89 2.67 8.87
N ILE A 53 -1.87 1.76 7.90
CA ILE A 53 -0.71 1.52 7.04
C ILE A 53 -0.41 2.77 6.22
N PHE A 54 -1.38 3.26 5.46
CA PHE A 54 -1.18 4.37 4.53
C PHE A 54 -0.79 5.68 5.25
N LYS A 55 -1.26 5.88 6.49
CA LYS A 55 -0.93 7.07 7.29
C LYS A 55 0.40 6.99 8.04
N ASN A 56 0.81 5.80 8.48
CA ASN A 56 1.94 5.67 9.43
C ASN A 56 3.16 4.95 8.84
N LEU A 57 3.03 4.24 7.73
CA LEU A 57 4.14 3.55 7.07
C LEU A 57 4.61 4.36 5.87
N LYS A 58 5.86 4.82 5.94
CA LYS A 58 6.55 5.48 4.82
C LYS A 58 7.35 4.45 4.03
N VAL A 59 6.88 4.16 2.82
CA VAL A 59 7.58 3.26 1.90
C VAL A 59 8.30 4.08 0.83
N THR A 60 9.61 3.88 0.71
CA THR A 60 10.46 4.76 -0.13
C THR A 60 10.71 4.24 -1.54
N ASP A 61 10.42 2.97 -1.81
CA ASP A 61 10.67 2.35 -3.12
C ASP A 61 9.41 1.64 -3.61
N TYR A 62 9.08 0.48 -3.02
CA TYR A 62 8.06 -0.42 -3.53
C TYR A 62 7.05 -0.89 -2.47
N PHE A 63 5.75 -0.75 -2.77
CA PHE A 63 4.67 -1.27 -1.95
C PHE A 63 3.76 -2.19 -2.76
N GLN A 64 3.58 -3.43 -2.30
CA GLN A 64 2.58 -4.36 -2.79
C GLN A 64 1.53 -4.67 -1.73
N LEU A 65 0.28 -4.65 -2.17
CA LEU A 65 -0.88 -5.01 -1.40
C LEU A 65 -1.66 -6.13 -2.11
N GLY A 66 -1.80 -7.27 -1.43
CA GLY A 66 -2.67 -8.36 -1.84
C GLY A 66 -4.16 -8.00 -1.82
N SER A 67 -5.01 -9.01 -1.95
CA SER A 67 -6.45 -8.83 -1.79
C SER A 67 -6.82 -8.33 -0.40
N LEU A 68 -7.88 -7.51 -0.34
CA LEU A 68 -8.46 -7.07 0.91
C LEU A 68 -9.59 -8.02 1.32
N ALA A 69 -9.58 -8.45 2.58
CA ALA A 69 -10.71 -9.15 3.19
C ALA A 69 -11.68 -8.14 3.82
N ILE A 70 -12.07 -7.12 3.05
CA ILE A 70 -12.99 -6.04 3.44
C ILE A 70 -14.25 -6.13 2.57
N ASP A 71 -15.37 -5.57 3.03
CA ASP A 71 -16.60 -5.45 2.26
C ASP A 71 -16.35 -4.90 0.83
N GLU A 72 -16.93 -5.55 -0.17
CA GLU A 72 -16.72 -5.24 -1.59
C GLU A 72 -17.21 -3.85 -2.01
N LYS A 73 -18.06 -3.19 -1.21
CA LYS A 73 -18.55 -1.83 -1.46
C LYS A 73 -17.59 -0.77 -0.93
N PHE A 74 -16.52 -1.16 -0.22
CA PHE A 74 -15.51 -0.24 0.25
C PHE A 74 -14.88 0.53 -0.92
N GLN A 75 -14.63 1.82 -0.69
CA GLN A 75 -13.92 2.70 -1.61
C GLN A 75 -12.97 3.57 -0.78
N TYR A 76 -11.70 3.63 -1.18
CA TYR A 76 -10.70 4.44 -0.50
C TYR A 76 -10.61 5.84 -1.10
N THR A 77 -10.69 6.90 -0.29
CA THR A 77 -10.79 8.27 -0.80
C THR A 77 -9.52 9.10 -0.67
N GLU A 78 -8.56 8.66 0.13
CA GLU A 78 -7.34 9.41 0.39
C GLU A 78 -6.24 9.10 -0.65
N PRO A 79 -5.24 9.98 -0.83
CA PRO A 79 -4.10 9.70 -1.69
C PRO A 79 -3.24 8.56 -1.15
N ILE A 80 -2.70 7.72 -2.04
CA ILE A 80 -1.74 6.67 -1.64
C ILE A 80 -0.29 7.17 -1.82
N PRO A 81 0.51 7.27 -0.74
CA PRO A 81 1.79 7.97 -0.76
C PRO A 81 2.99 7.09 -1.14
N PHE A 82 2.84 6.14 -2.07
CA PHE A 82 3.89 5.18 -2.40
C PHE A 82 4.47 5.38 -3.81
N PRO A 83 5.81 5.49 -3.98
CA PRO A 83 6.41 5.73 -5.28
C PRO A 83 6.07 4.65 -6.31
N SER A 84 6.27 3.38 -5.97
CA SER A 84 5.83 2.24 -6.77
C SER A 84 4.76 1.44 -6.04
N LEU A 85 3.61 1.25 -6.68
CA LEU A 85 2.43 0.61 -6.09
C LEU A 85 1.97 -0.58 -6.92
N THR A 86 1.75 -1.72 -6.27
CA THR A 86 1.05 -2.88 -6.85
C THR A 86 -0.14 -3.27 -5.97
N ILE A 87 -1.33 -3.38 -6.55
CA ILE A 87 -2.55 -3.84 -5.85
C ILE A 87 -3.15 -5.02 -6.60
N SER A 88 -3.24 -6.19 -5.96
CA SER A 88 -3.75 -7.44 -6.56
C SER A 88 -5.25 -7.41 -6.87
N THR A 89 -6.05 -6.74 -6.03
CA THR A 89 -7.49 -6.52 -6.30
C THR A 89 -7.83 -5.07 -6.03
N SER A 90 -7.95 -4.25 -7.07
CA SER A 90 -8.03 -2.80 -6.94
C SER A 90 -9.41 -2.21 -7.27
N SER A 91 -10.49 -2.98 -7.13
CA SER A 91 -11.87 -2.54 -7.41
C SER A 91 -12.38 -1.48 -6.42
N TRP A 92 -11.77 -1.40 -5.24
CA TRP A 92 -12.00 -0.42 -4.18
C TRP A 92 -11.16 0.85 -4.34
N PHE A 93 -10.25 0.88 -5.31
CA PHE A 93 -9.29 1.96 -5.51
C PHE A 93 -9.76 2.92 -6.62
N PRO A 94 -10.26 4.12 -6.27
CA PRO A 94 -10.86 5.01 -7.24
C PRO A 94 -9.80 5.93 -7.87
N LEU A 95 -10.11 6.43 -9.07
CA LEU A 95 -9.26 7.32 -9.84
C LEU A 95 -8.74 8.55 -9.07
N PRO A 96 -9.56 9.28 -8.27
CA PRO A 96 -9.07 10.47 -7.55
C PRO A 96 -7.98 10.17 -6.52
N ALA A 97 -8.00 8.98 -5.90
CA ALA A 97 -6.96 8.56 -4.96
C ALA A 97 -5.59 8.39 -5.64
N LEU A 98 -5.58 8.04 -6.93
CA LEU A 98 -4.36 8.00 -7.73
C LEU A 98 -3.94 9.39 -8.23
N LEU A 99 -4.87 10.19 -8.74
CA LEU A 99 -4.55 11.49 -9.35
C LEU A 99 -3.88 12.45 -8.36
N ASN A 100 -4.20 12.32 -7.07
CA ASN A 100 -3.61 13.12 -6.00
C ASN A 100 -2.32 12.52 -5.41
N GLY A 101 -1.85 11.39 -5.94
CA GLY A 101 -0.61 10.72 -5.53
C GLY A 101 0.62 11.20 -6.29
N ASN A 102 1.79 10.81 -5.83
CA ASN A 102 3.10 11.06 -6.46
C ASN A 102 3.74 9.76 -6.98
N ASN A 103 2.92 8.77 -7.33
CA ASN A 103 3.35 7.46 -7.79
C ASN A 103 4.06 7.59 -9.15
N SER A 104 5.17 6.88 -9.34
CA SER A 104 5.89 6.78 -10.62
C SER A 104 5.60 5.45 -11.33
N ILE A 105 5.20 4.41 -10.59
CA ILE A 105 4.88 3.08 -11.11
C ILE A 105 3.60 2.58 -10.47
N ILE A 106 2.66 2.10 -11.28
CA ILE A 106 1.36 1.61 -10.82
C ILE A 106 0.99 0.32 -11.55
N HIS A 107 0.78 -0.74 -10.78
CA HIS A 107 0.20 -2.00 -11.26
C HIS A 107 -1.11 -2.26 -10.53
N LEU A 108 -2.23 -2.21 -11.26
CA LEU A 108 -3.56 -2.41 -10.69
C LEU A 108 -4.24 -3.58 -11.38
N PHE A 109 -4.49 -4.63 -10.62
CA PHE A 109 -5.16 -5.83 -11.10
C PHE A 109 -6.62 -5.82 -10.64
N GLY A 110 -7.55 -6.21 -11.54
CA GLY A 110 -8.98 -6.20 -11.24
C GLY A 110 -9.59 -4.81 -11.05
N SER A 111 -8.96 -3.77 -11.61
CA SER A 111 -9.49 -2.40 -11.56
C SER A 111 -10.77 -2.27 -12.38
N LYS A 112 -11.64 -1.32 -11.99
CA LYS A 112 -12.83 -0.93 -12.77
C LYS A 112 -12.51 0.20 -13.76
N TRP A 113 -11.23 0.44 -14.04
CA TRP A 113 -10.82 1.61 -14.79
C TRP A 113 -11.08 1.42 -16.28
N THR A 114 -11.64 2.45 -16.87
CA THR A 114 -11.92 2.53 -18.30
C THR A 114 -10.75 3.18 -19.04
N ALA A 115 -10.76 3.08 -20.38
CA ALA A 115 -9.81 3.82 -21.21
C ALA A 115 -9.87 5.34 -20.95
N ASN A 116 -11.05 5.88 -20.60
CA ASN A 116 -11.20 7.30 -20.28
C ASN A 116 -10.51 7.69 -18.96
N ASP A 117 -10.55 6.80 -17.97
CA ASP A 117 -9.85 7.02 -16.68
C ASP A 117 -8.33 7.05 -16.89
N ILE A 118 -7.79 6.11 -17.69
CA ILE A 118 -6.37 6.08 -18.06
C ILE A 118 -5.97 7.36 -18.82
N ASN A 119 -6.77 7.78 -19.80
CA ASN A 119 -6.53 9.03 -20.53
C ASN A 119 -6.52 10.25 -19.61
N THR A 120 -7.34 10.24 -18.57
CA THR A 120 -7.38 11.32 -17.56
C THR A 120 -6.07 11.35 -16.75
N ILE A 121 -5.57 10.20 -16.31
CA ILE A 121 -4.27 10.08 -15.61
C ILE A 121 -3.14 10.62 -16.49
N LEU A 122 -3.06 10.15 -17.73
CA LEU A 122 -1.98 10.55 -18.65
C LEU A 122 -1.96 12.05 -18.91
N ARG A 123 -3.13 12.70 -18.98
CA ARG A 123 -3.22 14.16 -19.17
C ARG A 123 -2.79 14.94 -17.93
N GLU A 124 -3.20 14.50 -16.75
CA GLU A 124 -2.84 15.19 -15.50
C GLU A 124 -1.36 15.00 -15.17
N TRP A 125 -0.78 13.83 -15.46
CA TRP A 125 0.63 13.53 -15.18
C TRP A 125 1.63 14.07 -16.22
N GLN A 126 1.16 14.49 -17.39
CA GLN A 126 1.99 15.16 -18.41
C GLN A 126 2.20 16.66 -18.13
N ARG A 127 1.52 17.23 -17.13
CA ARG A 127 1.65 18.64 -16.75
C ARG A 127 2.87 18.87 -15.88
#